data_AF-A0A947DAC8-F1
#
_entry.id   AF-A0A947DAC8-F1
#
_cell.length_a   1.000
_cell.length_b   1.000
_cell.length_c   1.000
_cell.angle_alpha   90.00
_cell.angle_beta   90.00
_cell.angle_gamma   90.00
#
_symmetry.space_group_name_H-M   'P 1'
#
loop_
_entity.id
_entity.type
_entity.pdbx_description
1 polymer ?
#
loop_
_entity_poly.entity_id
_entity_poly.type
_entity_poly.pdbx_seq_one_letter_code
_entity_poly.pdbx_strand_id
1 'polypeptide(L)' 'MTDIKPSLSPNLERPKKGFNQYAEQLNGRAAMMGFLILIAIEYFTGHSIVSLIGLK' A
#
# COMPACT_ATOMS: atom_id res chain seq x y z
N MET A 1 28.24 6.82 -36.67
CA MET A 1 27.40 5.86 -35.94
C MET A 1 26.18 6.62 -35.44
N THR A 2 25.01 6.37 -36.01
CA THR A 2 23.76 7.07 -35.65
C THR A 2 23.07 6.34 -34.51
N ASP A 3 22.89 7.01 -33.38
CA ASP A 3 22.21 6.50 -32.19
C ASP A 3 20.69 6.50 -32.46
N ILE A 4 20.13 5.34 -32.84
CA ILE A 4 18.69 5.19 -33.08
C ILE A 4 18.03 4.92 -31.72
N LYS A 5 17.79 5.96 -30.93
CA LYS A 5 16.91 5.87 -29.75
C LYS A 5 15.47 6.15 -30.17
N PRO A 6 14.52 5.24 -29.87
CA PRO A 6 13.10 5.53 -30.06
C PRO A 6 12.70 6.72 -29.18
N SER A 7 12.36 7.86 -29.80
CA SER A 7 11.97 9.10 -29.10
C SER A 7 10.55 9.06 -28.50
N LEU A 8 9.81 7.97 -28.70
CA LEU A 8 8.45 7.82 -28.21
C LEU A 8 8.41 6.61 -27.27
N SER A 9 8.39 6.87 -25.96
CA SER A 9 7.97 5.87 -25.00
C SER A 9 6.48 5.58 -25.24
N PRO A 10 6.08 4.32 -25.49
CA PRO A 10 4.67 4.01 -25.64
C PRO A 10 3.94 4.44 -24.36
N ASN A 11 2.96 5.34 -24.50
CA ASN A 11 2.07 5.71 -23.41
C ASN A 11 1.20 4.50 -23.10
N LEU A 12 1.67 3.64 -22.20
CA LEU A 12 0.88 2.55 -21.65
C LEU A 12 -0.20 3.20 -20.80
N GLU A 13 -1.38 3.45 -21.38
CA GLU A 13 -2.57 3.84 -20.64
C GLU A 13 -2.90 2.70 -19.66
N ARG A 14 -2.38 2.81 -18.43
CA ARG A 14 -2.63 1.82 -17.40
C ARG A 14 -4.13 1.79 -17.12
N PRO A 15 -4.75 0.60 -17.07
CA PRO A 15 -6.19 0.47 -16.92
C PRO A 15 -6.67 1.23 -15.67
N LYS A 16 -7.61 2.16 -15.86
CA LYS A 16 -8.12 3.09 -14.83
C LYS A 16 -8.90 2.40 -13.69
N LYS A 17 -9.23 1.11 -13.85
CA LYS A 17 -9.92 0.24 -12.88
C LYS A 17 -9.00 -0.93 -12.49
N GLY A 18 -8.74 -1.09 -11.18
CA GLY A 18 -7.91 -2.17 -10.62
C GLY A 18 -6.75 -1.64 -9.78
N PHE A 19 -5.59 -2.31 -9.86
CA PHE A 19 -4.30 -1.86 -9.30
C PHE A 19 -3.79 -0.61 -10.05
N ASN A 20 -4.50 0.50 -9.87
CA ASN A 20 -4.08 1.81 -10.33
C ASN A 20 -3.20 2.45 -9.25
N GLN A 21 -2.22 3.26 -9.65
CA GLN A 21 -1.28 3.92 -8.73
C GLN A 21 -1.98 4.71 -7.63
N TYR A 22 -3.13 5.29 -7.94
CA TYR A 22 -3.96 5.98 -6.96
C TYR A 22 -4.49 5.02 -5.88
N ALA A 23 -5.01 3.86 -6.26
CA ALA A 23 -5.53 2.86 -5.33
C ALA A 23 -4.40 2.27 -4.46
N GLU A 24 -3.23 2.02 -5.05
CA GLU A 24 -2.04 1.55 -4.31
C GLU A 24 -1.58 2.56 -3.26
N GLN A 25 -1.53 3.85 -3.60
CA GLN A 25 -1.18 4.91 -2.66
C GLN A 25 -2.23 5.06 -1.54
N LEU A 26 -3.51 4.98 -1.88
CA LEU A 26 -4.60 5.10 -0.92
C LEU A 26 -4.60 3.93 0.07
N ASN A 27 -4.45 2.70 -0.44
CA ASN A 27 -4.33 1.49 0.37
C ASN A 27 -3.06 1.52 1.24
N GLY A 28 -1.93 1.99 0.70
CA GLY A 28 -0.69 2.15 1.47
C GLY A 28 -0.84 3.12 2.64
N ARG A 29 -1.52 4.25 2.45
CA ARG A 29 -1.81 5.20 3.54
C ARG A 29 -2.76 4.62 4.57
N ALA A 30 -3.82 3.94 4.13
CA ALA A 30 -4.75 3.26 5.03
C ALA A 30 -4.03 2.20 5.88
N ALA A 31 -3.08 1.46 5.30
CA ALA A 31 -2.26 0.48 6.01
C ALA A 31 -1.35 1.14 7.07
N MET A 32 -0.68 2.25 6.73
CA MET A 32 0.15 3.00 7.69
C MET A 32 -0.69 3.50 8.88
N MET A 33 -1.87 4.06 8.62
CA MET A 33 -2.77 4.53 9.68
C MET A 33 -3.32 3.36 10.50
N GLY A 34 -3.70 2.26 9.85
CA GLY A 34 -4.17 1.05 10.52
C GLY A 34 -3.11 0.48 11.47
N PHE A 35 -1.86 0.42 11.04
CA PHE A 35 -0.75 -0.04 11.88
C PHE A 35 -0.53 0.85 13.12
N LEU A 36 -0.56 2.18 12.95
CA LEU A 36 -0.45 3.11 14.08
C LEU A 36 -1.60 2.96 15.06
N ILE A 37 -2.83 2.81 14.55
CA ILE A 37 -4.03 2.59 15.38
C ILE A 37 -3.90 1.27 16.15
N LEU A 38 -3.42 0.20 15.50
CA LEU A 38 -3.20 -1.09 16.13
C LEU A 38 -2.22 -1.01 17.31
N ILE A 39 -1.09 -0.31 17.13
CA ILE A 39 -0.13 -0.06 18.22
C ILE A 39 -0.77 0.74 19.34
N ALA A 40 -1.51 1.81 19.01
CA ALA A 40 -2.17 2.64 20.02
C ALA A 40 -3.18 1.81 20.84
N ILE A 41 -4.01 0.99 20.18
CA ILE A 41 -4.99 0.12 20.83
C ILE A 41 -4.28 -0.89 21.75
N GLU A 42 -3.19 -1.51 21.29
CA GLU A 42 -2.40 -2.44 22.10
C GLU A 42 -1.85 -1.76 23.36
N TYR A 43 -1.34 -0.53 23.23
CA TYR A 43 -0.83 0.25 24.35
C TYR A 43 -1.93 0.60 25.38
N PHE A 44 -3.12 1.02 24.92
CA PHE A 44 -4.21 1.38 25.83
C PHE A 44 -4.94 0.16 26.43
N THR A 45 -5.07 -0.93 25.69
CA THR A 45 -5.85 -2.11 26.09
C THR A 45 -5.00 -3.15 26.83
N GLY A 46 -3.68 -3.13 26.64
CA GLY A 46 -2.75 -4.12 27.18
C GLY A 46 -2.96 -5.54 26.63
N HIS A 47 -3.88 -5.73 25.68
CA HIS A 47 -4.09 -6.97 24.96
C HIS A 47 -3.52 -6.84 23.55
N SER A 48 -2.57 -7.71 23.22
CA SER A 48 -2.04 -7.78 21.87
C SER A 48 -3.08 -8.32 20.89
N ILE A 49 -3.03 -7.84 19.64
CA ILE A 49 -3.85 -8.34 18.53
C ILE A 49 -3.65 -9.85 18.32
N VAL A 50 -2.49 -10.38 18.69
CA VAL A 50 -2.17 -11.81 18.71
C VAL A 50 -3.12 -12.59 19.64
N SER A 51 -3.52 -11.99 20.77
CA SER A 51 -4.52 -12.55 21.67
C SER A 51 -5.93 -12.51 21.06
N LEU A 52 -6.22 -11.57 20.17
CA LEU A 52 -7.52 -11.47 19.50
C LEU A 52 -7.71 -12.56 18.44
N ILE A 53 -6.62 -12.98 17.78
CA ILE A 53 -6.60 -14.13 16.85
C ILE A 53 -6.41 -15.48 17.55
N GLY A 54 -6.42 -15.51 18.89
CA GLY A 54 -6.40 -16.74 19.69
C GLY A 54 -5.03 -17.39 19.86
N LEU A 55 -3.94 -16.74 19.46
CA LEU A 55 -2.58 -17.19 19.80
C LEU A 55 -2.18 -16.55 21.13
N LYS A 56 -2.11 -17.39 22.18
CA LYS A 56 -1.59 -17.02 23.51
C LYS A 56 -0.12 -17.42 23.64
#